data_AF-A0A8S1PXB9-F1
#
_entry.id   AF-A0A8S1PXB9-F1
#
_cell.length_a   1.000
_cell.length_b   1.000
_cell.length_c   1.000
_cell.angle_alpha   90.00
_cell.angle_beta   90.00
_cell.angle_gamma   90.00
#
_symmetry.space_group_name_H-M   'P 1'
#
loop_
_entity.id
_entity.type
_entity.pdbx_description
1 polymer ?
#
loop_
_entity_poly.entity_id
_entity_poly.type
_entity_poly.pdbx_seq_one_letter_code
_entity_poly.pdbx_strand_id
1 'polypeptide(L)'
;MEFGKDLNLKEVVNKEEIFLQMVKGVKQFHQLGFYHRNLKPENFMIGEDGKLKLIDFGIIKEIKDTIQVNQINTLRYIAPEVFFTQNYDQSVDIWSLGIIFFEILTNNPFFEDSMNVIQLLKKRAEISQLQINSKIKEHNLKNWQVEILQRMIVQRLDKNQQIIKQIKRIGINAIEEELEKQYKSQNIQEKETFKWIEKTEEMQSLIFINNKGSSFGFKFQIQHTKDYEIVYSQNGRILRKDQIMDFLEKPEVLTNIEQIKFFQWNGNYGANKKKVGQWSVTWKGQRLQGVGGQYSKINVSSLSNNGNKHGQWVEIIPNYWSWAKAIQIGQYQDNKRQGTWRYTYRDQEMGGGEYNIQGLKFGKWIELWEQFYDLALVKEIGLYNENGRKIGKWDIMYCKDAENGYKQMQILLKPNKYRGGGSYDQDGNQKKIGKWVELVDGFSWGKQITQNGQYNMQGMKIGRWDIMYCNDRWKNYKQIGGGLYDLDGNLQKIGVWVELDEGFRWDKQVTYSGEYNMQGMKIGRWDSKQCPPFRENEYKQMQILLKYYKYSGGGSYDQDGNQKKIGKWVELIEGFKWDKQVTYIGEYNMQGMKIGNWKRTNLK
;
A
#
# COMPACT_ATOMS: atom_id res chain seq x y z
N MET A 1 -26.99 -19.55 1.64
CA MET A 1 -26.61 -18.14 1.40
C MET A 1 -27.88 -17.35 1.52
N GLU A 2 -28.08 -16.66 2.64
CA GLU A 2 -29.13 -15.64 2.70
C GLU A 2 -28.66 -14.50 1.79
N PHE A 3 -29.40 -14.24 0.72
CA PHE A 3 -29.15 -13.09 -0.15
C PHE A 3 -29.55 -11.81 0.60
N GLY A 4 -28.89 -10.69 0.32
CA GLY A 4 -28.99 -9.41 1.06
C GLY A 4 -30.42 -8.84 1.19
N LYS A 5 -30.55 -7.70 1.87
CA LYS A 5 -31.87 -7.06 2.03
C LYS A 5 -32.30 -6.38 0.72
N ASP A 6 -33.59 -6.51 0.40
CA ASP A 6 -34.22 -5.73 -0.68
C ASP A 6 -34.04 -4.23 -0.44
N LEU A 7 -33.79 -3.49 -1.52
CA LEU A 7 -33.65 -2.03 -1.44
C LEU A 7 -35.01 -1.38 -1.18
N ASN A 8 -35.27 -0.99 0.07
CA ASN A 8 -36.40 -0.13 0.39
C ASN A 8 -36.06 1.35 0.10
N LEU A 9 -36.57 1.87 -1.03
CA LEU A 9 -36.31 3.25 -1.46
C LEU A 9 -36.68 4.31 -0.41
N LYS A 10 -37.64 4.02 0.48
CA LYS A 10 -38.09 4.97 1.53
C LYS A 10 -37.13 5.09 2.70
N GLU A 11 -36.23 4.12 2.89
CA GLU A 11 -35.26 4.06 4.00
C GLU A 11 -33.86 4.56 3.58
N VAL A 12 -33.70 4.98 2.32
CA VAL A 12 -32.43 5.47 1.79
C VAL A 12 -32.10 6.85 2.37
N VAL A 13 -31.08 6.90 3.23
CA VAL A 13 -30.57 8.13 3.85
C VAL A 13 -29.75 8.97 2.86
N ASN A 14 -28.91 8.35 2.02
CA ASN A 14 -28.09 9.03 1.02
C ASN A 14 -28.56 8.72 -0.42
N LYS A 15 -29.60 9.45 -0.85
CA LYS A 15 -30.33 9.24 -2.10
C LYS A 15 -29.46 9.41 -3.35
N GLU A 16 -28.66 10.47 -3.39
CA GLU A 16 -27.77 10.75 -4.53
C GLU A 16 -26.60 9.74 -4.64
N GLU A 17 -26.05 9.28 -3.52
CA GLU A 17 -24.96 8.29 -3.51
C GLU A 17 -25.43 6.93 -4.02
N ILE A 18 -26.57 6.44 -3.53
CA ILE A 18 -27.15 5.17 -3.98
C ILE A 18 -27.48 5.24 -5.48
N PHE A 19 -28.03 6.36 -5.94
CA PHE A 19 -28.33 6.52 -7.36
C PHE A 19 -27.06 6.57 -8.22
N LEU A 20 -25.98 7.20 -7.75
CA LEU A 20 -24.68 7.16 -8.42
C LEU A 20 -24.13 5.72 -8.54
N GLN A 21 -24.31 4.88 -7.50
CA GLN A 21 -23.94 3.47 -7.57
C GLN A 21 -24.77 2.71 -8.62
N MET A 22 -26.08 2.96 -8.71
CA MET A 22 -26.94 2.38 -9.76
C MET A 22 -26.46 2.76 -11.17
N VAL A 23 -26.18 4.05 -11.40
CA VAL A 23 -25.68 4.57 -12.69
C VAL A 23 -24.35 3.93 -13.06
N LYS A 24 -23.42 3.79 -12.11
CA LYS A 24 -22.13 3.12 -12.32
C LYS A 24 -22.29 1.64 -12.68
N GLY A 25 -23.17 0.92 -11.99
CA GLY A 25 -23.45 -0.49 -12.29
C GLY A 25 -24.02 -0.69 -13.70
N VAL A 26 -25.01 0.13 -14.08
CA VAL A 26 -25.62 0.06 -15.42
C VAL A 26 -24.64 0.50 -16.51
N LYS A 27 -23.78 1.51 -16.25
CA LYS A 27 -22.74 1.94 -17.19
C LYS A 27 -21.75 0.82 -17.49
N GLN A 28 -21.26 0.11 -16.47
CA GLN A 28 -20.37 -1.03 -16.68
C GLN A 28 -21.05 -2.11 -17.52
N PHE A 29 -22.34 -2.35 -17.29
CA PHE A 29 -23.12 -3.28 -18.10
C PHE A 29 -23.23 -2.84 -19.57
N HIS A 30 -23.51 -1.54 -19.82
CA HIS A 30 -23.53 -0.95 -21.16
C HIS A 30 -22.17 -1.02 -21.87
N GLN A 31 -21.07 -0.80 -21.14
CA GLN A 31 -19.70 -0.89 -21.68
C GLN A 31 -19.34 -2.31 -22.12
N LEU A 32 -19.94 -3.34 -21.51
CA LEU A 32 -19.79 -4.73 -21.93
C LEU A 32 -20.66 -5.09 -23.15
N GLY A 33 -21.42 -4.13 -23.70
CA GLY A 33 -22.28 -4.32 -24.86
C GLY A 33 -23.67 -4.86 -24.54
N PHE A 34 -24.06 -4.92 -23.26
CA PHE A 34 -25.36 -5.41 -22.81
C PHE A 34 -26.23 -4.28 -22.25
N TYR A 35 -27.55 -4.42 -22.34
CA TYR A 35 -28.53 -3.54 -21.71
C TYR A 35 -29.59 -4.39 -21.00
N HIS A 36 -29.99 -3.96 -19.81
CA HIS A 36 -30.66 -4.80 -18.82
C HIS A 36 -32.14 -4.99 -19.11
N ARG A 37 -32.81 -3.99 -19.68
CA ARG A 37 -34.23 -4.01 -20.15
C ARG A 37 -35.29 -4.19 -19.06
N ASN A 38 -34.87 -4.39 -17.82
CA ASN A 38 -35.74 -4.72 -16.69
C ASN A 38 -35.23 -4.05 -15.40
N LEU A 39 -34.73 -2.81 -15.50
CA LEU A 39 -34.27 -2.09 -14.32
C LEU A 39 -35.46 -1.65 -13.47
N LYS A 40 -35.42 -2.05 -12.21
CA LYS A 40 -36.38 -1.73 -11.16
C LYS A 40 -35.68 -1.80 -9.79
N PRO A 41 -36.18 -1.14 -8.74
CA PRO A 41 -35.53 -1.13 -7.42
C PRO A 41 -35.23 -2.51 -6.86
N GLU A 42 -36.12 -3.48 -7.11
CA GLU A 42 -35.98 -4.87 -6.67
C GLU A 42 -34.77 -5.58 -7.31
N ASN A 43 -34.31 -5.09 -8.46
CA ASN A 43 -33.13 -5.62 -9.14
C ASN A 43 -31.83 -4.95 -8.65
N PHE A 44 -31.92 -4.08 -7.65
CA PHE A 44 -30.76 -3.52 -6.95
C PHE A 44 -30.80 -3.99 -5.50
N MET A 45 -29.85 -4.83 -5.11
CA MET A 45 -29.73 -5.33 -3.73
C MET A 45 -28.59 -4.65 -2.99
N ILE A 46 -28.76 -4.43 -1.69
CA ILE A 46 -27.67 -4.02 -0.81
C ILE A 46 -27.01 -5.29 -0.25
N GLY A 47 -25.73 -5.49 -0.56
CA GLY A 47 -24.93 -6.57 0.01
C GLY A 47 -24.64 -6.36 1.49
N GLU A 48 -24.12 -7.39 2.17
CA GLU A 48 -23.64 -7.27 3.56
C GLU A 48 -22.52 -6.23 3.72
N ASP A 49 -21.82 -5.94 2.62
CA ASP A 49 -20.82 -4.88 2.47
C ASP A 49 -21.43 -3.47 2.39
N GLY A 50 -22.76 -3.35 2.44
CA GLY A 50 -23.47 -2.07 2.28
C GLY A 50 -23.44 -1.51 0.85
N LYS A 51 -22.88 -2.25 -0.12
CA LYS A 51 -22.79 -1.82 -1.51
C LYS A 51 -23.99 -2.29 -2.32
N LEU A 52 -24.42 -1.45 -3.25
CA LEU A 52 -25.47 -1.78 -4.18
C LEU A 52 -24.95 -2.69 -5.30
N LYS A 53 -25.65 -3.80 -5.55
CA LYS A 53 -25.34 -4.77 -6.60
C LYS A 53 -26.56 -4.91 -7.51
N LEU A 54 -26.32 -4.82 -8.82
CA LEU A 54 -27.31 -5.10 -9.85
C LEU A 54 -27.47 -6.62 -9.98
N ILE A 55 -28.71 -7.11 -9.94
CA ILE A 55 -29.07 -8.53 -10.01
C ILE A 55 -30.13 -8.76 -11.10
N ASP A 56 -30.49 -10.02 -11.32
CA ASP A 56 -31.55 -10.44 -12.25
C ASP A 56 -31.32 -10.00 -13.72
N PHE A 57 -30.23 -10.52 -14.30
CA PHE A 57 -29.83 -10.33 -15.71
C PHE A 57 -30.72 -11.09 -16.72
N GLY A 58 -32.01 -11.28 -16.39
CA GLY A 58 -32.96 -12.11 -17.13
C GLY A 58 -33.14 -11.69 -18.59
N ILE A 59 -32.91 -12.64 -19.50
CA ILE A 59 -33.08 -12.50 -20.95
C ILE A 59 -34.58 -12.42 -21.30
N ILE A 60 -34.92 -11.47 -22.17
CA ILE A 60 -36.20 -11.22 -22.88
C ILE A 60 -37.22 -12.37 -22.76
N LYS A 61 -38.30 -12.18 -21.99
CA LYS A 61 -39.53 -12.96 -22.17
C LYS A 61 -40.45 -12.23 -23.14
N GLU A 62 -40.78 -12.91 -24.24
CA GLU A 62 -41.87 -12.54 -25.16
C GLU A 62 -43.16 -12.37 -24.33
N ILE A 63 -43.82 -11.21 -24.41
CA ILE A 63 -45.13 -11.00 -23.77
C ILE A 63 -46.15 -11.78 -24.62
N LYS A 64 -46.36 -13.06 -24.31
CA LYS A 64 -47.46 -13.85 -24.87
C LYS A 64 -48.56 -13.97 -23.82
N ASP A 65 -49.64 -13.23 -24.08
CA ASP A 65 -51.03 -13.48 -23.71
C ASP A 65 -51.32 -14.07 -22.33
N THR A 66 -50.92 -13.39 -21.25
CA THR A 66 -51.72 -13.09 -20.04
C THR A 66 -50.85 -12.35 -19.03
N ILE A 67 -51.24 -11.12 -18.68
CA ILE A 67 -50.45 -10.26 -17.79
C ILE A 67 -50.90 -10.47 -16.34
N GLN A 68 -50.04 -11.06 -15.51
CA GLN A 68 -50.28 -11.25 -14.07
C GLN A 68 -50.02 -9.95 -13.28
N VAL A 69 -50.65 -9.77 -12.11
CA VAL A 69 -50.49 -8.59 -11.24
C VAL A 69 -49.02 -8.29 -10.90
N ASN A 70 -48.17 -9.31 -10.76
CA ASN A 70 -46.73 -9.14 -10.51
C ASN A 70 -45.95 -8.56 -11.71
N GLN A 71 -46.47 -8.69 -12.93
CA GLN A 71 -45.89 -8.06 -14.12
C GLN A 71 -46.19 -6.55 -14.15
N ILE A 72 -47.29 -6.09 -13.55
CA ILE A 72 -47.70 -4.66 -13.51
C ILE A 72 -46.62 -3.80 -12.84
N ASN A 73 -46.09 -4.25 -11.71
CA ASN A 73 -45.02 -3.56 -10.96
C ASN A 73 -43.71 -3.51 -11.75
N THR A 74 -43.47 -4.50 -12.61
CA THR A 74 -42.30 -4.50 -13.50
C THR A 74 -42.51 -3.56 -14.67
N LEU A 75 -43.74 -3.46 -15.19
CA LEU A 75 -44.05 -2.58 -16.30
C LEU A 75 -43.69 -1.13 -15.95
N ARG A 76 -43.95 -0.60 -14.73
CA ARG A 76 -43.82 0.84 -14.36
C ARG A 76 -42.50 1.53 -14.77
N TYR A 77 -41.41 0.78 -14.86
CA TYR A 77 -40.08 1.29 -15.18
C TYR A 77 -39.71 1.20 -16.66
N ILE A 78 -40.49 0.46 -17.46
CA ILE A 78 -40.16 0.16 -18.86
C ILE A 78 -40.49 1.36 -19.78
N ALA A 79 -39.56 1.69 -20.66
CA ALA A 79 -39.70 2.75 -21.64
C ALA A 79 -40.84 2.46 -22.66
N PRO A 80 -41.60 3.47 -23.11
CA PRO A 80 -42.74 3.27 -24.02
C PRO A 80 -42.37 2.52 -25.30
N GLU A 81 -41.22 2.82 -25.92
CA GLU A 81 -40.78 2.23 -27.19
C GLU A 81 -40.55 0.72 -27.15
N VAL A 82 -40.36 0.14 -25.96
CA VAL A 82 -40.18 -1.32 -25.77
C VAL A 82 -41.46 -2.07 -26.10
N PHE A 83 -42.63 -1.45 -25.95
CA PHE A 83 -43.93 -2.08 -26.20
C PHE A 83 -44.36 -2.05 -27.67
N PHE A 84 -43.88 -1.06 -28.42
CA PHE A 84 -44.37 -0.77 -29.78
C PHE A 84 -43.38 -1.18 -30.86
N THR A 85 -42.12 -1.42 -30.51
CA THR A 85 -41.06 -1.65 -31.50
C THR A 85 -40.08 -2.73 -31.02
N GLN A 86 -39.50 -3.45 -31.98
CA GLN A 86 -38.37 -4.36 -31.70
C GLN A 86 -37.01 -3.64 -31.79
N ASN A 87 -36.99 -2.38 -32.22
CA ASN A 87 -35.78 -1.61 -32.50
C ASN A 87 -35.52 -0.55 -31.42
N TYR A 88 -34.92 -0.96 -30.31
CA TYR A 88 -34.52 -0.08 -29.21
C TYR A 88 -33.07 -0.33 -28.79
N ASP A 89 -32.46 0.65 -28.13
CA ASP A 89 -31.05 0.63 -27.71
C ASP A 89 -30.90 0.83 -26.18
N GLN A 90 -29.66 0.94 -25.70
CA GLN A 90 -29.32 1.11 -24.28
C GLN A 90 -30.06 2.24 -23.54
N SER A 91 -30.65 3.18 -24.29
CA SER A 91 -31.37 4.30 -23.70
C SER A 91 -32.70 3.92 -23.03
N VAL A 92 -33.21 2.71 -23.24
CA VAL A 92 -34.36 2.18 -22.45
C VAL A 92 -34.01 2.02 -20.97
N ASP A 93 -32.77 1.65 -20.64
CA ASP A 93 -32.29 1.56 -19.26
C ASP A 93 -32.14 2.95 -18.63
N ILE A 94 -31.80 3.97 -19.44
CA ILE A 94 -31.70 5.35 -18.99
C ILE A 94 -33.08 5.90 -18.61
N TRP A 95 -34.14 5.56 -19.37
CA TRP A 95 -35.51 5.86 -18.97
C TRP A 95 -35.86 5.21 -17.63
N SER A 96 -35.58 3.91 -17.47
CA SER A 96 -35.87 3.17 -16.24
C SER A 96 -35.14 3.76 -15.03
N LEU A 97 -33.86 4.09 -15.17
CA LEU A 97 -33.09 4.81 -14.13
C LEU A 97 -33.73 6.17 -13.81
N GLY A 98 -34.27 6.88 -14.80
CA GLY A 98 -34.95 8.17 -14.58
C GLY A 98 -36.20 8.02 -13.72
N ILE A 99 -37.02 7.00 -13.99
CA ILE A 99 -38.19 6.68 -13.18
C ILE A 99 -37.78 6.31 -11.75
N ILE A 100 -36.74 5.47 -11.58
CA ILE A 100 -36.21 5.10 -10.25
C ILE A 100 -35.68 6.33 -9.51
N PHE A 101 -34.95 7.22 -10.18
CA PHE A 101 -34.40 8.41 -9.55
C PHE A 101 -35.49 9.35 -9.06
N PHE A 102 -36.53 9.55 -9.87
CA PHE A 102 -37.68 10.35 -9.47
C PHE A 102 -38.31 9.79 -8.18
N GLU A 103 -38.47 8.48 -8.09
CA GLU A 103 -39.05 7.82 -6.92
C GLU A 103 -38.17 7.91 -5.68
N ILE A 104 -36.85 7.74 -5.84
CA ILE A 104 -35.87 7.97 -4.79
C ILE A 104 -36.00 9.39 -4.26
N LEU A 105 -36.05 10.39 -5.14
CA LEU A 105 -36.06 11.79 -4.73
C LEU A 105 -37.38 12.19 -4.06
N THR A 106 -38.50 11.77 -4.64
CA THR A 106 -39.84 12.26 -4.25
C THR A 106 -40.56 11.35 -3.26
N ASN A 107 -40.07 10.13 -3.04
CA ASN A 107 -40.77 9.04 -2.34
C ASN A 107 -42.16 8.71 -2.93
N ASN A 108 -42.43 9.13 -4.16
CA ASN A 108 -43.71 8.94 -4.85
C ASN A 108 -43.50 8.23 -6.19
N PRO A 109 -44.36 7.27 -6.57
CA PRO A 109 -44.25 6.59 -7.86
C PRO A 109 -44.51 7.57 -9.02
N PHE A 110 -43.72 7.45 -10.10
CA PHE A 110 -43.94 8.30 -11.28
C PHE A 110 -45.26 7.94 -12.01
N PHE A 111 -45.69 6.68 -11.95
CA PHE A 111 -46.99 6.22 -12.42
C PHE A 111 -47.73 5.54 -11.27
N GLU A 112 -48.96 5.96 -10.98
CA GLU A 112 -49.75 5.50 -9.82
C GLU A 112 -50.24 4.05 -9.93
N ASP A 113 -50.36 3.39 -8.78
CA ASP A 113 -50.70 1.95 -8.64
C ASP A 113 -52.17 1.62 -8.94
N SER A 114 -53.05 2.63 -9.07
CA SER A 114 -54.49 2.42 -9.31
C SER A 114 -54.83 2.07 -10.77
N MET A 115 -53.84 2.00 -11.66
CA MET A 115 -54.04 1.78 -13.09
C MET A 115 -53.95 0.30 -13.44
N ASN A 116 -54.95 -0.22 -14.17
CA ASN A 116 -54.80 -1.53 -14.78
C ASN A 116 -53.74 -1.49 -15.89
N VAL A 117 -53.25 -2.66 -16.31
CA VAL A 117 -52.17 -2.77 -17.31
C VAL A 117 -52.44 -1.98 -18.59
N ILE A 118 -53.67 -2.07 -19.12
CA ILE A 118 -54.05 -1.40 -20.36
C ILE A 118 -54.02 0.13 -20.16
N GLN A 119 -54.55 0.63 -19.03
CA GLN A 119 -54.50 2.05 -18.67
C GLN A 119 -53.07 2.54 -18.48
N LEU A 120 -52.22 1.75 -17.85
CA LEU A 120 -50.82 2.07 -17.60
C LEU A 120 -50.02 2.12 -18.91
N LEU A 121 -50.22 1.17 -19.81
CA LEU A 121 -49.60 1.14 -21.14
C LEU A 121 -50.10 2.31 -22.01
N LYS A 122 -51.42 2.58 -22.02
CA LYS A 122 -52.00 3.74 -22.72
C LYS A 122 -51.45 5.06 -22.19
N LYS A 123 -51.46 5.26 -20.86
CA LYS A 123 -50.94 6.48 -20.24
C LYS A 123 -49.47 6.72 -20.61
N ARG A 124 -48.65 5.68 -20.75
CA ARG A 124 -47.25 5.83 -21.18
C ARG A 124 -47.06 6.08 -22.66
N ALA A 125 -47.91 5.50 -23.49
CA ALA A 125 -47.91 5.78 -24.92
C ALA A 125 -48.38 7.21 -25.20
N GLU A 126 -49.28 7.74 -24.38
CA GLU A 126 -49.97 9.01 -24.60
C GLU A 126 -49.41 10.17 -23.74
N ILE A 127 -48.55 9.91 -22.74
CA ILE A 127 -47.99 10.98 -21.90
C ILE A 127 -47.09 11.88 -22.73
N SER A 128 -47.52 13.14 -22.87
CA SER A 128 -46.74 14.15 -23.57
C SER A 128 -45.52 14.57 -22.77
N GLN A 129 -44.47 15.02 -23.46
CA GLN A 129 -43.29 15.60 -22.78
C GLN A 129 -43.65 16.77 -21.87
N LEU A 130 -44.70 17.54 -22.20
CA LEU A 130 -45.21 18.62 -21.35
C LEU A 130 -45.74 18.10 -20.01
N GLN A 131 -46.47 16.99 -20.02
CA GLN A 131 -46.99 16.35 -18.79
C GLN A 131 -45.86 15.76 -17.94
N ILE A 132 -44.86 15.12 -18.56
CA ILE A 132 -43.66 14.64 -17.86
C ILE A 132 -42.96 15.82 -17.16
N ASN A 133 -42.73 16.91 -17.88
CA ASN A 133 -42.03 18.07 -17.35
C ASN A 133 -42.83 18.79 -16.25
N SER A 134 -44.17 18.86 -16.36
CA SER A 134 -45.04 19.37 -15.29
C SER A 134 -44.88 18.55 -14.02
N LYS A 135 -45.01 17.22 -14.14
CA LYS A 135 -44.91 16.30 -13.00
C LYS A 135 -43.56 16.39 -12.29
N ILE A 136 -42.45 16.51 -13.02
CA ILE A 136 -41.12 16.70 -12.40
C ILE A 136 -41.05 18.02 -11.63
N LYS A 137 -41.66 19.09 -12.15
CA LYS A 137 -41.64 20.43 -11.55
C LYS A 137 -42.59 20.61 -10.37
N GLU A 138 -43.58 19.73 -10.21
CA GLU A 138 -44.51 19.74 -9.06
C GLU A 138 -43.82 19.41 -7.73
N HIS A 139 -42.61 18.85 -7.76
CA HIS A 139 -41.83 18.50 -6.58
C HIS A 139 -40.69 19.50 -6.31
N ASN A 140 -40.35 19.68 -5.03
CA ASN A 140 -39.27 20.56 -4.58
C ASN A 140 -37.89 19.92 -4.80
N LEU A 141 -37.46 19.82 -6.07
CA LEU A 141 -36.19 19.23 -6.49
C LEU A 141 -35.14 20.30 -6.79
N LYS A 142 -33.85 19.95 -6.63
CA LYS A 142 -32.73 20.83 -7.02
C LYS A 142 -32.72 21.02 -8.54
N ASN A 143 -32.30 22.18 -9.03
CA ASN A 143 -32.28 22.50 -10.47
C ASN A 143 -31.57 21.43 -11.33
N TRP A 144 -30.43 20.91 -10.86
CA TRP A 144 -29.69 19.87 -11.58
C TRP A 144 -30.44 18.52 -11.59
N GLN A 145 -31.21 18.20 -10.54
CA GLN A 145 -32.03 16.99 -10.48
C GLN A 145 -33.15 17.07 -11.52
N VAL A 146 -33.80 18.23 -11.61
CA VAL A 146 -34.82 18.51 -12.65
C VAL A 146 -34.23 18.37 -14.05
N GLU A 147 -33.05 18.94 -14.30
CA GLU A 147 -32.38 18.88 -15.60
C GLU A 147 -32.03 17.44 -16.00
N ILE A 148 -31.45 16.66 -15.08
CA ILE A 148 -31.12 15.25 -15.32
C ILE A 148 -32.39 14.42 -15.58
N LEU A 149 -33.43 14.56 -14.74
CA LEU A 149 -34.69 13.83 -14.91
C LEU A 149 -35.36 14.13 -16.24
N GLN A 150 -35.40 15.40 -16.66
CA GLN A 150 -35.96 15.81 -17.95
C GLN A 150 -35.20 15.24 -19.15
N ARG A 151 -33.92 14.92 -19.00
CA ARG A 151 -33.11 14.31 -20.07
C ARG A 151 -33.13 12.78 -20.05
N MET A 152 -33.40 12.17 -18.90
CA MET A 152 -33.53 10.71 -18.76
C MET A 152 -34.93 10.23 -19.16
N ILE A 153 -35.98 10.95 -18.75
CA ILE A 153 -37.38 10.59 -18.98
C ILE A 153 -37.89 11.33 -20.23
N VAL A 154 -37.45 10.87 -21.41
CA VAL A 154 -37.83 11.45 -22.72
C VAL A 154 -38.50 10.41 -23.61
N GLN A 155 -39.70 10.73 -24.10
CA GLN A 155 -40.47 9.84 -24.97
C GLN A 155 -39.88 9.79 -26.38
N ARG A 156 -39.67 8.59 -26.95
CA ARG A 156 -39.09 8.39 -28.29
C ARG A 156 -40.11 8.12 -29.42
N LEU A 157 -41.38 8.42 -29.18
CA LEU A 157 -42.49 8.07 -30.07
C LEU A 157 -43.19 9.33 -30.57
N ASP A 158 -43.65 9.31 -31.82
CA ASP A 158 -44.58 10.30 -32.34
C ASP A 158 -46.04 9.95 -32.00
N LYS A 159 -46.99 10.79 -32.46
CA LYS A 159 -48.43 10.55 -32.26
C LYS A 159 -48.92 9.22 -32.87
N ASN A 160 -48.17 8.63 -33.80
CA ASN A 160 -48.47 7.37 -34.47
C ASN A 160 -47.61 6.20 -33.94
N GLN A 161 -46.96 6.37 -32.78
CA GLN A 161 -46.11 5.35 -32.13
C GLN A 161 -44.88 4.94 -32.96
N GLN A 162 -44.43 5.79 -33.88
CA GLN A 162 -43.19 5.57 -34.63
C GLN A 162 -42.00 6.21 -33.92
N ILE A 163 -40.83 5.58 -34.03
CA ILE A 163 -39.58 6.12 -33.47
C ILE A 163 -39.21 7.43 -34.15
N ILE A 164 -39.14 8.51 -33.38
CA ILE A 164 -38.64 9.80 -33.87
C ILE A 164 -37.11 9.72 -33.98
N LYS A 165 -36.55 10.06 -35.15
CA LYS A 165 -35.10 10.16 -35.36
C LYS A 165 -34.53 11.35 -34.57
N GLN A 166 -33.41 11.12 -33.87
CA GLN A 166 -32.60 12.11 -33.15
C GLN A 166 -33.25 12.83 -31.95
N ILE A 167 -33.95 12.08 -31.09
CA ILE A 167 -34.20 12.60 -29.74
C ILE A 167 -32.88 12.57 -28.97
N LYS A 168 -32.33 13.76 -28.66
CA LYS A 168 -31.10 13.92 -27.87
C LYS A 168 -31.35 13.46 -26.42
N ARG A 169 -31.03 12.20 -26.13
CA ARG A 169 -30.96 11.69 -24.75
C ARG A 169 -29.61 12.02 -24.13
N ILE A 170 -29.59 12.13 -22.80
CA ILE A 170 -28.32 12.17 -22.07
C ILE A 170 -27.71 10.76 -22.07
N GLY A 171 -26.41 10.66 -22.35
CA GLY A 171 -25.68 9.40 -22.24
C GLY A 171 -25.34 9.09 -20.78
N ILE A 172 -25.21 7.81 -20.44
CA ILE A 172 -24.94 7.39 -19.05
C ILE A 172 -23.65 7.99 -18.47
N ASN A 173 -22.64 8.26 -19.31
CA ASN A 173 -21.41 8.96 -18.93
C ASN A 173 -21.69 10.40 -18.46
N ALA A 174 -22.53 11.15 -19.17
CA ALA A 174 -22.85 12.52 -18.80
C ALA A 174 -23.70 12.58 -17.52
N ILE A 175 -24.53 11.56 -17.27
CA ILE A 175 -25.27 11.41 -16.00
C ILE A 175 -24.28 11.19 -14.85
N GLU A 176 -23.35 10.25 -15.00
CA GLU A 176 -22.33 9.98 -13.99
C GLU A 176 -21.46 11.21 -13.72
N GLU A 177 -20.97 11.90 -14.77
CA GLU A 177 -20.14 13.09 -14.62
C GLU A 177 -20.84 14.21 -13.84
N GLU A 178 -22.12 14.48 -14.14
CA GLU A 178 -22.87 15.50 -13.42
C GLU A 178 -23.18 15.06 -11.99
N LEU A 179 -23.55 13.80 -11.75
CA LEU A 179 -23.74 13.26 -10.39
C LEU A 179 -22.45 13.33 -9.56
N GLU A 180 -21.31 12.96 -10.15
CA GLU A 180 -20.01 13.05 -9.50
C GLU A 180 -19.63 14.49 -9.20
N LYS A 181 -19.88 15.42 -10.12
CA LYS A 181 -19.63 16.85 -9.91
C LYS A 181 -20.44 17.40 -8.74
N GLN A 182 -21.72 17.04 -8.65
CA GLN A 182 -22.61 17.47 -7.56
C GLN A 182 -22.25 16.80 -6.22
N TYR A 183 -21.82 15.53 -6.25
CA TYR A 183 -21.32 14.83 -5.07
C TYR A 183 -20.00 15.44 -4.56
N LYS A 184 -19.07 15.76 -5.49
CA LYS A 184 -17.77 16.38 -5.20
C LYS A 184 -17.89 17.81 -4.67
N SER A 185 -18.93 18.56 -5.04
CA SER A 185 -19.14 19.94 -4.58
C SER A 185 -19.80 20.02 -3.21
N GLN A 186 -20.60 19.02 -2.82
CA GLN A 186 -21.26 18.96 -1.51
C GLN A 186 -20.33 18.43 -0.40
N ASN A 187 -19.32 17.62 -0.74
CA ASN A 187 -18.42 16.98 0.25
C ASN A 187 -17.03 17.64 0.38
N ILE A 188 -16.91 18.96 0.14
CA ILE A 188 -15.62 19.67 0.16
C ILE A 188 -14.95 19.71 1.56
N GLN A 189 -15.70 19.49 2.65
CA GLN A 189 -15.12 19.33 4.00
C GLN A 189 -14.62 17.90 4.31
N GLU A 190 -14.93 16.89 3.49
CA GLU A 190 -14.51 15.49 3.71
C GLU A 190 -13.26 15.10 2.90
N LYS A 191 -12.66 16.06 2.19
CA LYS A 191 -11.53 15.80 1.26
C LYS A 191 -10.21 15.41 1.92
N GLU A 192 -10.08 15.46 3.26
CA GLU A 192 -8.89 14.94 3.93
C GLU A 192 -8.98 13.45 4.29
N THR A 193 -10.18 12.85 4.35
CA THR A 193 -10.37 11.45 4.77
C THR A 193 -10.46 10.45 3.61
N PHE A 194 -10.89 10.85 2.41
CA PHE A 194 -11.17 9.92 1.29
C PHE A 194 -10.04 9.75 0.25
N LYS A 195 -8.79 9.57 0.69
CA LYS A 195 -7.68 9.13 -0.20
C LYS A 195 -7.56 7.59 -0.35
N TRP A 196 -8.43 6.82 0.29
CA TRP A 196 -8.31 5.36 0.40
C TRP A 196 -9.24 4.62 -0.58
N ILE A 197 -8.95 4.71 -1.87
CA ILE A 197 -9.46 3.78 -2.90
C ILE A 197 -8.50 2.58 -2.93
N GLU A 198 -9.01 1.37 -3.22
CA GLU A 198 -8.26 0.13 -3.53
C GLU A 198 -6.82 0.37 -3.94
N LYS A 199 -5.95 0.44 -2.93
CA LYS A 199 -4.52 0.66 -3.12
C LYS A 199 -3.85 -0.62 -2.69
N THR A 200 -3.21 -1.27 -3.65
CA THR A 200 -2.28 -2.34 -3.36
C THR A 200 -0.90 -1.73 -3.26
N GLU A 201 -0.28 -1.84 -2.10
CA GLU A 201 1.11 -1.48 -1.88
C GLU A 201 1.92 -2.76 -1.76
N GLU A 202 2.95 -2.92 -2.60
CA GLU A 202 3.97 -3.94 -2.36
C GLU A 202 4.94 -3.42 -1.30
N MET A 203 5.04 -4.17 -0.21
CA MET A 203 5.93 -3.88 0.89
C MET A 203 6.97 -4.98 1.01
N GLN A 204 8.19 -4.57 1.29
CA GLN A 204 9.23 -5.47 1.74
C GLN A 204 9.26 -5.40 3.27
N SER A 205 9.13 -6.55 3.92
CA SER A 205 9.26 -6.61 5.36
C SER A 205 10.65 -6.18 5.78
N LEU A 206 10.75 -5.63 6.98
CA LEU A 206 12.03 -5.52 7.68
C LEU A 206 12.73 -6.90 7.63
N ILE A 207 14.03 -6.87 7.38
CA ILE A 207 14.81 -8.08 7.11
C ILE A 207 14.88 -8.94 8.37
N PHE A 208 14.42 -10.19 8.26
CA PHE A 208 14.56 -11.19 9.31
C PHE A 208 15.86 -11.95 9.13
N ILE A 209 16.65 -12.05 10.19
CA ILE A 209 17.78 -12.97 10.21
C ILE A 209 17.31 -14.25 10.88
N ASN A 210 17.24 -15.34 10.11
CA ASN A 210 16.94 -16.64 10.69
C ASN A 210 18.12 -17.14 11.54
N ASN A 211 17.90 -18.23 12.29
CA ASN A 211 18.93 -18.87 13.13
C ASN A 211 20.22 -19.29 12.37
N LYS A 212 20.25 -19.21 11.03
CA LYS A 212 21.39 -19.52 10.18
C LYS A 212 22.09 -18.26 9.63
N GLY A 213 21.76 -17.07 10.15
CA GLY A 213 22.37 -15.81 9.73
C GLY A 213 21.91 -15.33 8.35
N SER A 214 20.86 -15.92 7.79
CA SER A 214 20.33 -15.54 6.48
C SER A 214 19.25 -14.47 6.66
N SER A 215 19.50 -13.31 6.07
CA SER A 215 18.55 -12.21 5.91
C SER A 215 17.49 -12.57 4.89
N PHE A 216 16.21 -12.53 5.27
CA PHE A 216 15.08 -12.64 4.37
C PHE A 216 14.23 -11.39 4.52
N GLY A 217 14.17 -10.59 3.46
CA GLY A 217 13.05 -9.67 3.26
C GLY A 217 11.89 -10.48 2.67
N PHE A 218 10.73 -10.45 3.31
CA PHE A 218 9.53 -11.02 2.73
C PHE A 218 8.78 -9.94 1.99
N LYS A 219 8.48 -10.15 0.71
CA LYS A 219 7.50 -9.31 0.02
C LYS A 219 6.11 -9.72 0.46
N PHE A 220 5.30 -8.73 0.80
CA PHE A 220 3.88 -8.88 1.10
C PHE A 220 3.12 -7.69 0.52
N GLN A 221 1.82 -7.87 0.34
CA GLN A 221 0.94 -6.87 -0.21
C GLN A 221 0.03 -6.35 0.90
N ILE A 222 -0.15 -5.04 0.91
CA ILE A 222 -1.13 -4.36 1.75
C ILE A 222 -2.22 -3.86 0.83
N GLN A 223 -3.46 -4.26 1.08
CA GLN A 223 -4.62 -3.84 0.32
C GLN A 223 -5.57 -3.08 1.25
N HIS A 224 -5.81 -1.83 0.91
CA HIS A 224 -6.89 -1.05 1.52
C HIS A 224 -8.16 -1.34 0.73
N THR A 225 -9.15 -1.96 1.36
CA THR A 225 -10.40 -2.31 0.69
C THR A 225 -11.40 -1.16 0.78
N LYS A 226 -12.40 -1.18 -0.11
CA LYS A 226 -13.54 -0.25 -0.07
C LYS A 226 -14.42 -0.44 1.18
N ASP A 227 -14.25 -1.54 1.91
CA ASP A 227 -15.01 -1.90 3.11
C ASP A 227 -14.31 -1.47 4.40
N TYR A 228 -13.37 -0.53 4.28
CA TYR A 228 -12.57 -0.04 5.40
C TYR A 228 -11.76 -1.16 6.07
N GLU A 229 -11.31 -2.15 5.30
CA GLU A 229 -10.39 -3.18 5.79
C GLU A 229 -8.97 -2.93 5.27
N ILE A 230 -7.99 -3.34 6.07
CA ILE A 230 -6.60 -3.51 5.64
C ILE A 230 -6.33 -5.00 5.57
N VAL A 231 -6.05 -5.49 4.38
CA VAL A 231 -5.73 -6.90 4.13
C VAL A 231 -4.23 -7.02 3.86
N TYR A 232 -3.56 -7.82 4.69
CA TYR A 232 -2.16 -8.18 4.50
C TYR A 232 -2.10 -9.55 3.86
N SER A 233 -1.43 -9.69 2.72
CA SER A 233 -1.33 -10.96 1.99
C SER A 233 0.09 -11.23 1.48
N GLN A 234 0.42 -12.51 1.29
CA GLN A 234 1.70 -12.94 0.74
C GLN A 234 1.48 -14.11 -0.21
N ASN A 235 1.91 -13.99 -1.47
CA ASN A 235 1.75 -15.00 -2.51
C ASN A 235 0.28 -15.49 -2.63
N GLY A 236 -0.68 -14.55 -2.57
CA GLY A 236 -2.11 -14.84 -2.62
C GLY A 236 -2.74 -15.39 -1.33
N ARG A 237 -1.95 -15.66 -0.27
CA ARG A 237 -2.47 -16.09 1.04
C ARG A 237 -2.69 -14.89 1.95
N ILE A 238 -3.87 -14.77 2.53
CA ILE A 238 -4.17 -13.74 3.53
C ILE A 238 -3.46 -14.09 4.84
N LEU A 239 -2.71 -13.12 5.35
CA LEU A 239 -1.98 -13.21 6.62
C LEU A 239 -2.78 -12.61 7.77
N ARG A 240 -3.48 -11.50 7.50
CA ARG A 240 -4.26 -10.74 8.49
C ARG A 240 -5.27 -9.84 7.78
N LYS A 241 -6.38 -9.58 8.46
CA LYS A 241 -7.32 -8.51 8.13
C LYS A 241 -7.53 -7.63 9.36
N ASP A 242 -7.44 -6.32 9.18
CA ASP A 242 -7.80 -5.34 10.19
C ASP A 242 -9.00 -4.53 9.71
N GLN A 243 -10.01 -4.37 10.56
CA GLN A 243 -11.14 -3.49 10.27
C GLN A 243 -10.85 -2.09 10.83
N ILE A 244 -10.98 -1.07 9.98
CA ILE A 244 -10.85 0.33 10.38
C ILE A 244 -12.18 0.74 10.99
N MET A 245 -12.18 0.85 12.32
CA MET A 245 -13.37 1.24 13.10
C MET A 245 -13.46 2.75 13.31
N ASP A 246 -12.32 3.41 13.48
CA ASP A 246 -12.23 4.87 13.61
C ASP A 246 -11.88 5.48 12.25
N PHE A 247 -12.87 6.05 11.57
CA PHE A 247 -12.73 6.57 10.21
C PHE A 247 -12.04 7.95 10.16
N LEU A 248 -11.84 8.60 11.31
CA LEU A 248 -11.18 9.91 11.41
C LEU A 248 -9.69 9.80 11.69
N GLU A 249 -9.23 8.68 12.27
CA GLU A 249 -7.81 8.40 12.46
C GLU A 249 -7.22 7.65 11.26
N LYS A 250 -6.01 8.05 10.84
CA LYS A 250 -5.23 7.28 9.87
C LYS A 250 -4.94 5.89 10.47
N PRO A 251 -5.31 4.79 9.80
CA PRO A 251 -5.11 3.47 10.35
C PRO A 251 -3.61 3.15 10.49
N GLU A 252 -3.26 2.45 11.57
CA GLU A 252 -1.91 1.96 11.79
C GLU A 252 -1.61 0.83 10.79
N VAL A 253 -0.72 1.09 9.84
CA VAL A 253 -0.27 0.10 8.84
C VAL A 253 0.97 -0.59 9.38
N LEU A 254 0.88 -1.91 9.56
CA LEU A 254 1.99 -2.72 10.07
C LEU A 254 2.97 -3.08 8.95
N THR A 255 4.26 -2.86 9.19
CA THR A 255 5.33 -3.14 8.21
C THR A 255 6.20 -4.34 8.58
N ASN A 256 6.04 -4.89 9.78
CA ASN A 256 6.77 -6.05 10.29
C ASN A 256 5.89 -7.32 10.24
N ILE A 257 6.40 -8.41 9.65
CA ILE A 257 5.62 -9.64 9.44
C ILE A 257 5.24 -10.36 10.75
N GLU A 258 6.06 -10.29 11.80
CA GLU A 258 5.70 -10.87 13.10
C GLU A 258 4.59 -10.04 13.76
N GLN A 259 4.61 -8.71 13.61
CA GLN A 259 3.51 -7.87 14.05
C GLN A 259 2.23 -8.20 13.30
N ILE A 260 2.29 -8.25 11.97
CA ILE A 260 1.15 -8.66 11.14
C ILE A 260 0.57 -10.00 11.65
N LYS A 261 1.40 -10.97 12.03
CA LYS A 261 0.93 -12.29 12.48
C LYS A 261 0.42 -12.35 13.92
N PHE A 262 1.02 -11.58 14.83
CA PHE A 262 0.90 -11.85 16.27
C PHE A 262 0.49 -10.66 17.13
N PHE A 263 0.54 -9.44 16.59
CA PHE A 263 0.22 -8.21 17.32
C PHE A 263 -1.29 -7.95 17.32
N GLN A 264 -1.89 -7.72 18.48
CA GLN A 264 -3.29 -7.32 18.58
C GLN A 264 -3.44 -6.22 19.63
N TRP A 265 -4.15 -5.16 19.26
CA TRP A 265 -4.63 -4.16 20.20
C TRP A 265 -5.93 -4.63 20.85
N ASN A 266 -6.03 -4.51 22.17
CA ASN A 266 -7.21 -4.86 22.94
C ASN A 266 -7.69 -3.62 23.70
N GLY A 267 -8.96 -3.29 23.53
CA GLY A 267 -9.64 -2.19 24.20
C GLY A 267 -11.07 -2.09 23.71
N ASN A 268 -11.77 -1.08 24.19
CA ASN A 268 -13.19 -0.87 23.85
C ASN A 268 -13.35 0.32 22.92
N TYR A 269 -14.36 0.22 22.08
CA TYR A 269 -14.84 1.33 21.26
C TYR A 269 -16.07 1.96 21.92
N GLY A 270 -16.12 3.28 21.95
CA GLY A 270 -17.23 4.06 22.49
C GLY A 270 -18.27 4.41 21.42
N ALA A 271 -19.17 5.34 21.74
CA ALA A 271 -20.10 5.91 20.78
C ALA A 271 -19.33 6.46 19.55
N ASN A 272 -19.87 6.23 18.34
CA ASN A 272 -19.26 6.59 17.06
C ASN A 272 -17.98 5.80 16.69
N LYS A 273 -17.80 4.58 17.23
CA LYS A 273 -16.67 3.68 16.90
C LYS A 273 -15.26 4.25 17.18
N LYS A 274 -15.16 5.28 18.02
CA LYS A 274 -13.88 5.80 18.50
C LYS A 274 -13.30 4.96 19.63
N LYS A 275 -11.97 4.87 19.71
CA LYS A 275 -11.29 4.18 20.80
C LYS A 275 -11.50 4.90 22.13
N VAL A 276 -11.82 4.16 23.20
CA VAL A 276 -12.02 4.73 24.55
C VAL A 276 -11.38 3.86 25.63
N GLY A 277 -11.10 4.47 26.77
CA GLY A 277 -10.63 3.77 27.95
C GLY A 277 -9.20 3.22 27.82
N GLN A 278 -8.91 2.16 28.56
CA GLN A 278 -7.59 1.53 28.60
C GLN A 278 -7.40 0.60 27.41
N TRP A 279 -6.27 0.75 26.72
CA TRP A 279 -5.85 -0.10 25.62
C TRP A 279 -4.55 -0.80 25.96
N SER A 280 -4.45 -2.07 25.58
CA SER A 280 -3.25 -2.88 25.83
C SER A 280 -2.96 -3.82 24.67
N VAL A 281 -1.75 -4.36 24.62
CA VAL A 281 -1.28 -5.18 23.50
C VAL A 281 -1.22 -6.66 23.90
N THR A 282 -1.67 -7.52 22.98
CA THR A 282 -1.39 -8.96 22.99
C THR A 282 -0.36 -9.28 21.91
N TRP A 283 0.61 -10.12 22.25
CA TRP A 283 1.65 -10.64 21.37
C TRP A 283 1.74 -12.15 21.50
N LYS A 284 1.58 -12.89 20.39
CA LYS A 284 1.59 -14.37 20.37
C LYS A 284 0.62 -14.98 21.40
N GLY A 285 -0.56 -14.36 21.54
CA GLY A 285 -1.59 -14.78 22.50
C GLY A 285 -1.34 -14.38 23.96
N GLN A 286 -0.22 -13.72 24.28
CA GLN A 286 0.10 -13.26 25.62
C GLN A 286 0.01 -11.73 25.74
N ARG A 287 -0.59 -11.24 26.81
CA ARG A 287 -0.64 -9.79 27.10
C ARG A 287 0.76 -9.26 27.42
N LEU A 288 1.20 -8.22 26.72
CA LEU A 288 2.42 -7.51 27.05
C LEU A 288 2.14 -6.58 28.24
N GLN A 289 2.70 -6.89 29.40
CA GLN A 289 2.52 -6.08 30.60
C GLN A 289 3.10 -4.67 30.41
N GLY A 290 2.36 -3.66 30.85
CA GLY A 290 2.78 -2.27 30.79
C GLY A 290 2.75 -1.62 29.39
N VAL A 291 2.42 -2.36 28.33
CA VAL A 291 2.32 -1.81 26.97
C VAL A 291 0.88 -1.35 26.69
N GLY A 292 0.75 -0.12 26.21
CA GLY A 292 -0.52 0.54 25.92
C GLY A 292 -0.65 1.90 26.59
N GLY A 293 -1.89 2.34 26.76
CA GLY A 293 -2.20 3.64 27.35
C GLY A 293 -3.70 3.92 27.34
N GLN A 294 -4.07 5.17 27.61
CA GLN A 294 -5.46 5.57 27.83
C GLN A 294 -5.97 6.54 26.76
N TYR A 295 -7.18 6.27 26.29
CA TYR A 295 -7.99 7.16 25.46
C TYR A 295 -9.01 7.93 26.31
N SER A 296 -9.26 9.20 25.95
CA SER A 296 -10.19 10.07 26.68
C SER A 296 -11.61 9.50 26.68
N LYS A 297 -12.37 9.76 27.76
CA LYS A 297 -13.80 9.42 27.79
C LYS A 297 -14.55 10.37 26.84
N ILE A 298 -15.55 9.85 26.15
CA ILE A 298 -16.42 10.65 25.28
C ILE A 298 -17.29 11.55 26.17
N ASN A 299 -17.14 12.86 26.03
CA ASN A 299 -18.01 13.83 26.69
C ASN A 299 -19.00 14.37 25.65
N VAL A 300 -20.28 14.06 25.83
CA VAL A 300 -21.33 14.34 24.83
C VAL A 300 -21.57 15.85 24.66
N SER A 301 -21.07 16.69 25.58
CA SER A 301 -21.22 18.15 25.56
C SER A 301 -20.19 18.92 24.72
N SER A 302 -19.11 18.30 24.25
CA SER A 302 -18.08 18.97 23.44
C SER A 302 -17.60 18.08 22.28
N LEU A 303 -17.85 18.49 21.04
CA LEU A 303 -17.51 17.76 19.82
C LEU A 303 -16.00 17.63 19.54
N SER A 304 -15.12 18.32 20.28
CA SER A 304 -13.70 18.47 19.92
C SER A 304 -12.72 17.45 20.51
N ASN A 305 -13.00 16.80 21.66
CA ASN A 305 -11.99 16.03 22.42
C ASN A 305 -12.34 14.54 22.70
N ASN A 306 -13.14 13.94 21.84
CA ASN A 306 -13.65 12.58 22.04
C ASN A 306 -12.71 11.51 21.45
N GLY A 307 -12.21 10.60 22.31
CA GLY A 307 -11.45 9.42 21.92
C GLY A 307 -9.99 9.67 21.55
N ASN A 308 -9.34 10.68 22.16
CA ASN A 308 -7.95 11.00 21.90
C ASN A 308 -7.03 10.28 22.90
N LYS A 309 -5.85 9.82 22.44
CA LYS A 309 -4.74 9.42 23.31
C LYS A 309 -4.35 10.59 24.21
N HIS A 310 -4.24 10.31 25.49
CA HIS A 310 -3.76 11.26 26.49
C HIS A 310 -2.93 10.53 27.57
N GLY A 311 -2.14 11.31 28.32
CA GLY A 311 -1.34 10.80 29.42
C GLY A 311 -0.15 9.95 28.95
N GLN A 312 0.34 9.09 29.84
CA GLN A 312 1.49 8.24 29.55
C GLN A 312 1.12 7.08 28.63
N TRP A 313 1.99 6.82 27.65
CA TRP A 313 1.86 5.72 26.71
C TRP A 313 3.16 4.94 26.60
N VAL A 314 3.00 3.63 26.41
CA VAL A 314 4.07 2.69 26.10
C VAL A 314 3.71 2.02 24.78
N GLU A 315 4.51 2.26 23.75
CA GLU A 315 4.27 1.80 22.39
C GLU A 315 5.37 0.83 21.95
N ILE A 316 5.02 -0.17 21.15
CA ILE A 316 6.04 -1.00 20.48
C ILE A 316 6.64 -0.23 19.31
N ILE A 317 7.92 -0.42 19.01
CA ILE A 317 8.53 0.21 17.83
C ILE A 317 8.13 -0.53 16.53
N PRO A 318 8.23 0.10 15.34
CA PRO A 318 7.91 -0.56 14.07
C PRO A 318 8.67 -1.88 13.82
N ASN A 319 9.89 -1.99 14.34
CA ASN A 319 10.68 -3.23 14.27
C ASN A 319 10.54 -4.11 15.53
N TYR A 320 9.41 -4.12 16.22
CA TYR A 320 9.21 -5.04 17.34
C TYR A 320 8.97 -6.47 16.85
N TRP A 321 9.80 -7.42 17.29
CA TRP A 321 9.67 -8.85 17.04
C TRP A 321 10.40 -9.64 18.12
N SER A 322 10.40 -10.97 18.01
CA SER A 322 10.93 -11.86 19.05
C SER A 322 12.37 -11.54 19.51
N TRP A 323 13.21 -10.97 18.63
CA TRP A 323 14.62 -10.64 18.88
C TRP A 323 14.89 -9.13 19.01
N ALA A 324 13.85 -8.29 18.93
CA ALA A 324 13.94 -6.85 19.12
C ALA A 324 12.70 -6.32 19.87
N LYS A 325 12.60 -6.68 21.14
CA LYS A 325 11.51 -6.25 22.02
C LYS A 325 11.71 -4.82 22.56
N ALA A 326 11.96 -3.86 21.67
CA ALA A 326 12.15 -2.47 22.05
C ALA A 326 10.80 -1.72 22.06
N ILE A 327 10.62 -0.85 23.04
CA ILE A 327 9.40 -0.05 23.21
C ILE A 327 9.79 1.43 23.29
N GLN A 328 8.81 2.30 23.08
CA GLN A 328 8.94 3.74 23.25
C GLN A 328 7.95 4.21 24.30
N ILE A 329 8.40 5.07 25.21
CA ILE A 329 7.63 5.56 26.34
C ILE A 329 7.59 7.08 26.28
N GLY A 330 6.42 7.67 26.44
CA GLY A 330 6.27 9.12 26.52
C GLY A 330 4.85 9.54 26.82
N GLN A 331 4.54 10.81 26.57
CA GLN A 331 3.22 11.37 26.84
C GLN A 331 2.50 11.80 25.56
N TYR A 332 1.19 11.58 25.57
CA TYR A 332 0.26 12.13 24.60
C TYR A 332 -0.57 13.25 25.22
N GLN A 333 -0.83 14.27 24.43
CA GLN A 333 -1.87 15.26 24.66
C GLN A 333 -2.65 15.44 23.35
N ASP A 334 -3.96 15.15 23.40
CA ASP A 334 -4.87 15.24 22.25
C ASP A 334 -4.31 14.59 20.97
N ASN A 335 -3.96 13.30 21.05
CA ASN A 335 -3.38 12.50 19.95
C ASN A 335 -1.99 12.96 19.46
N LYS A 336 -1.40 14.01 20.04
CA LYS A 336 -0.04 14.46 19.72
C LYS A 336 0.94 13.98 20.78
N ARG A 337 2.06 13.41 20.34
CA ARG A 337 3.19 13.09 21.21
C ARG A 337 3.78 14.41 21.73
N GLN A 338 4.00 14.53 23.03
CA GLN A 338 4.60 15.74 23.60
C GLN A 338 5.67 15.40 24.63
N GLY A 339 6.60 16.35 24.82
CA GLY A 339 7.67 16.25 25.80
C GLY A 339 8.68 15.15 25.49
N THR A 340 9.32 14.64 26.54
CA THR A 340 10.38 13.64 26.42
C THR A 340 9.81 12.27 26.08
N TRP A 341 10.35 11.67 25.02
CA TRP A 341 10.04 10.31 24.60
C TRP A 341 11.32 9.48 24.58
N ARG A 342 11.25 8.27 25.15
CA ARG A 342 12.41 7.42 25.41
C ARG A 342 12.24 6.05 24.77
N TYR A 343 13.27 5.55 24.11
CA TYR A 343 13.35 4.16 23.68
C TYR A 343 13.89 3.31 24.82
N THR A 344 13.23 2.19 25.14
CA THR A 344 13.75 1.22 26.09
C THR A 344 13.90 -0.16 25.44
N TYR A 345 14.96 -0.85 25.83
CA TYR A 345 15.26 -2.21 25.40
C TYR A 345 15.83 -3.00 26.57
N ARG A 346 15.22 -4.14 26.91
CA ARG A 346 15.59 -4.94 28.10
C ARG A 346 15.71 -4.08 29.36
N ASP A 347 14.70 -3.24 29.58
CA ASP A 347 14.60 -2.28 30.69
C ASP A 347 15.70 -1.20 30.76
N GLN A 348 16.49 -1.06 29.69
CA GLN A 348 17.53 -0.03 29.57
C GLN A 348 17.11 1.05 28.60
N GLU A 349 17.34 2.31 28.96
CA GLU A 349 17.13 3.44 28.06
C GLU A 349 18.18 3.43 26.95
N MET A 350 17.72 3.40 25.71
CA MET A 350 18.57 3.29 24.54
C MET A 350 18.71 4.60 23.78
N GLY A 351 17.74 5.48 23.90
CA GLY A 351 17.70 6.74 23.17
C GLY A 351 16.38 7.43 23.39
N GLY A 352 16.10 8.43 22.56
CA GLY A 352 14.94 9.28 22.72
C GLY A 352 15.24 10.70 22.29
N GLY A 353 14.28 11.58 22.57
CA GLY A 353 14.37 13.01 22.33
C GLY A 353 13.06 13.68 22.71
N GLU A 354 12.86 14.89 22.22
CA GLU A 354 11.72 15.71 22.58
C GLU A 354 10.77 15.95 21.40
N TYR A 355 9.48 15.93 21.71
CA TYR A 355 8.41 16.35 20.82
C TYR A 355 7.87 17.71 21.26
N ASN A 356 7.68 18.60 20.30
CA ASN A 356 7.08 19.91 20.53
C ASN A 356 5.55 19.79 20.72
N ILE A 357 4.88 20.91 21.00
CA ILE A 357 3.42 20.97 21.20
C ILE A 357 2.60 20.54 19.97
N GLN A 358 3.19 20.58 18.77
CA GLN A 358 2.56 20.16 17.52
C GLN A 358 2.69 18.64 17.29
N GLY A 359 3.48 17.93 18.10
CA GLY A 359 3.76 16.50 17.90
C GLY A 359 4.94 16.21 16.98
N LEU A 360 5.80 17.19 16.73
CA LEU A 360 6.97 17.07 15.87
C LEU A 360 8.23 16.89 16.71
N LYS A 361 9.13 16.01 16.25
CA LYS A 361 10.47 15.84 16.86
C LYS A 361 11.25 17.14 16.72
N PHE A 362 11.95 17.58 17.77
CA PHE A 362 12.85 18.73 17.67
C PHE A 362 14.09 18.52 18.55
N GLY A 363 15.14 19.29 18.29
CA GLY A 363 16.38 19.23 19.05
C GLY A 363 17.14 17.93 18.84
N LYS A 364 17.90 17.51 19.85
CA LYS A 364 18.75 16.32 19.78
C LYS A 364 17.93 15.05 19.93
N TRP A 365 18.17 14.11 19.02
CA TRP A 365 17.53 12.80 19.02
C TRP A 365 18.57 11.69 18.94
N ILE A 366 18.28 10.61 19.66
CA ILE A 366 18.94 9.31 19.53
C ILE A 366 17.87 8.31 19.08
N GLU A 367 17.88 7.96 17.81
CA GLU A 367 16.93 7.03 17.20
C GLU A 367 17.51 5.61 17.19
N LEU A 368 16.64 4.62 17.37
CA LEU A 368 17.00 3.24 17.06
C LEU A 368 16.96 3.05 15.55
N TRP A 369 17.96 2.36 15.00
CA TRP A 369 17.98 2.02 13.59
C TRP A 369 16.77 1.13 13.22
N GLU A 370 16.30 1.22 11.99
CA GLU A 370 15.11 0.51 11.53
C GLU A 370 15.23 -1.02 11.62
N GLN A 371 16.44 -1.57 11.50
CA GLN A 371 16.73 -2.99 11.70
C GLN A 371 17.39 -3.25 13.06
N PHE A 372 17.02 -2.48 14.10
CA PHE A 372 17.52 -2.70 15.46
C PHE A 372 17.10 -4.07 15.99
N TYR A 373 18.06 -4.89 16.45
CA TYR A 373 17.83 -6.15 17.17
C TYR A 373 19.10 -6.59 17.91
N ASP A 374 19.05 -7.73 18.60
CA ASP A 374 20.14 -8.25 19.43
C ASP A 374 21.55 -8.26 18.80
N LEU A 375 21.69 -8.54 17.50
CA LEU A 375 23.01 -8.53 16.83
C LEU A 375 23.28 -7.21 16.08
N ALA A 376 22.32 -6.29 16.05
CA ALA A 376 22.36 -5.01 15.34
C ALA A 376 21.88 -3.86 16.25
N LEU A 377 22.59 -3.63 17.35
CA LEU A 377 22.31 -2.54 18.29
C LEU A 377 22.81 -1.19 17.74
N VAL A 378 22.19 -0.73 16.66
CA VAL A 378 22.55 0.50 15.96
C VAL A 378 21.64 1.65 16.39
N LYS A 379 22.24 2.82 16.59
CA LYS A 379 21.56 4.08 16.90
C LYS A 379 21.98 5.17 15.94
N GLU A 380 21.08 6.06 15.60
CA GLU A 380 21.36 7.28 14.85
C GLU A 380 21.22 8.49 15.78
N ILE A 381 22.20 9.37 15.77
CA ILE A 381 22.26 10.53 16.67
C ILE A 381 22.37 11.79 15.82
N GLY A 382 21.42 12.70 15.98
CA GLY A 382 21.46 13.96 15.25
C GLY A 382 20.45 14.97 15.74
N LEU A 383 20.19 15.97 14.90
CA LEU A 383 19.33 17.09 15.22
C LEU A 383 18.09 17.13 14.31
N TYR A 384 16.97 17.46 14.93
CA TYR A 384 15.75 17.87 14.27
C TYR A 384 15.54 19.38 14.42
N ASN A 385 15.08 20.02 13.35
CA ASN A 385 14.60 21.40 13.42
C ASN A 385 13.19 21.48 14.02
N GLU A 386 12.67 22.70 14.21
CA GLU A 386 11.35 22.94 14.81
C GLU A 386 10.19 22.33 14.00
N ASN A 387 10.40 22.07 12.71
CA ASN A 387 9.42 21.50 11.80
C ASN A 387 9.49 19.96 11.71
N GLY A 388 10.23 19.28 12.60
CA GLY A 388 10.30 17.83 12.58
C GLY A 388 11.18 17.23 11.49
N ARG A 389 12.13 18.01 10.94
CA ARG A 389 13.01 17.57 9.85
C ARG A 389 14.44 17.35 10.34
N LYS A 390 15.06 16.23 9.94
CA LYS A 390 16.49 15.95 10.18
C LYS A 390 17.34 17.03 9.51
N ILE A 391 18.26 17.64 10.27
CA ILE A 391 19.21 18.66 9.78
C ILE A 391 20.63 18.37 10.30
N GLY A 392 21.62 18.90 9.60
CA GLY A 392 23.02 18.87 10.05
C GLY A 392 23.57 17.45 10.20
N LYS A 393 24.58 17.29 11.06
CA LYS A 393 25.31 16.04 11.22
C LYS A 393 24.47 14.97 11.93
N TRP A 394 24.46 13.78 11.34
CA TRP A 394 23.84 12.59 11.89
C TRP A 394 24.87 11.46 11.94
N ASP A 395 25.17 11.00 13.16
CA ASP A 395 26.16 9.97 13.44
C ASP A 395 25.47 8.62 13.66
N ILE A 396 25.97 7.56 13.02
CA ILE A 396 25.51 6.20 13.19
C ILE A 396 26.47 5.49 14.13
N MET A 397 25.94 5.05 15.27
CA MET A 397 26.68 4.44 16.35
C MET A 397 26.25 2.98 16.52
N TYR A 398 27.20 2.10 16.75
CA TYR A 398 26.93 0.70 17.11
C TYR A 398 27.33 0.44 18.55
N CYS A 399 26.36 -0.01 19.34
CA CYS A 399 26.59 -0.46 20.71
C CYS A 399 27.16 -1.89 20.66
N LYS A 400 28.39 -2.06 21.15
CA LYS A 400 29.06 -3.37 21.18
C LYS A 400 28.35 -4.26 22.21
N ASP A 401 27.57 -5.24 21.78
CA ASP A 401 27.17 -6.35 22.66
C ASP A 401 27.39 -7.69 21.94
N ALA A 402 28.50 -8.34 22.26
CA ALA A 402 28.79 -9.78 22.11
C ALA A 402 30.31 -9.99 22.00
N GLU A 403 31.01 -9.93 23.12
CA GLU A 403 32.22 -10.78 23.24
C GLU A 403 31.84 -12.21 23.61
N ASN A 404 30.58 -12.48 24.00
CA ASN A 404 30.01 -13.80 24.19
C ASN A 404 28.49 -13.73 23.96
N GLY A 405 28.01 -14.21 22.83
CA GLY A 405 26.65 -14.02 22.29
C GLY A 405 25.47 -14.57 23.10
N TYR A 406 25.58 -14.79 24.41
CA TYR A 406 24.50 -15.35 25.22
C TYR A 406 24.45 -14.89 26.68
N LYS A 407 25.34 -13.99 27.15
CA LYS A 407 25.26 -13.48 28.54
C LYS A 407 24.75 -12.05 28.55
N GLN A 408 23.65 -11.83 29.29
CA GLN A 408 23.21 -10.52 29.76
C GLN A 408 24.44 -9.72 30.23
N MET A 409 24.61 -8.46 29.79
CA MET A 409 25.10 -7.37 30.65
C MET A 409 25.28 -6.05 29.89
N GLN A 410 24.49 -5.06 30.33
CA GLN A 410 24.82 -3.63 30.41
C GLN A 410 25.26 -2.94 29.11
N ILE A 411 24.28 -2.70 28.23
CA ILE A 411 24.45 -1.99 26.95
C ILE A 411 25.00 -0.57 27.16
N LEU A 412 24.75 0.04 28.32
CA LEU A 412 25.22 1.38 28.68
C LEU A 412 26.69 1.46 29.13
N LEU A 413 27.34 0.34 29.49
CA LEU A 413 28.72 0.37 29.99
C LEU A 413 29.78 0.25 28.88
N LYS A 414 29.40 0.01 27.64
CA LYS A 414 30.36 -0.21 26.54
C LYS A 414 30.45 1.02 25.63
N PRO A 415 31.65 1.40 25.17
CA PRO A 415 31.81 2.56 24.32
C PRO A 415 31.12 2.33 22.97
N ASN A 416 30.22 3.26 22.63
CA ASN A 416 29.62 3.33 21.30
C ASN A 416 30.72 3.49 20.26
N LYS A 417 30.72 2.64 19.23
CA LYS A 417 31.64 2.79 18.11
C LYS A 417 30.96 3.54 16.99
N TYR A 418 31.62 4.57 16.47
CA TYR A 418 31.22 5.20 15.22
C TYR A 418 31.24 4.17 14.09
N ARG A 419 30.19 4.15 13.28
CA ARG A 419 30.03 3.24 12.14
C ARG A 419 29.67 3.95 10.85
N GLY A 420 29.07 5.12 10.93
CA GLY A 420 28.79 5.90 9.74
C GLY A 420 27.97 7.14 10.03
N GLY A 421 27.24 7.60 9.04
CA GLY A 421 26.51 8.84 9.08
C GLY A 421 27.02 9.86 8.07
N GLY A 422 26.49 11.07 8.16
CA GLY A 422 26.79 12.18 7.25
C GLY A 422 26.02 13.43 7.67
N SER A 423 25.70 14.31 6.73
CA SER A 423 24.97 15.55 7.04
C SER A 423 23.74 15.74 6.17
N TYR A 424 22.59 16.02 6.78
CA TYR A 424 21.42 16.47 6.06
C TYR A 424 21.50 17.97 5.76
N ASP A 425 20.79 18.42 4.73
CA ASP A 425 20.65 19.84 4.41
C ASP A 425 20.10 20.65 5.59
N GLN A 426 20.49 21.93 5.66
CA GLN A 426 20.04 22.84 6.72
C GLN A 426 18.64 23.41 6.44
N ASP A 427 18.19 23.35 5.19
CA ASP A 427 16.90 23.90 4.76
C ASP A 427 15.72 23.04 5.22
N GLY A 428 15.98 21.88 5.83
CA GLY A 428 14.97 20.98 6.38
C GLY A 428 14.27 20.11 5.32
N ASN A 429 14.86 19.98 4.13
CA ASN A 429 14.35 19.08 3.08
C ASN A 429 14.68 17.61 3.33
N GLN A 430 15.54 17.31 4.33
CA GLN A 430 16.02 15.97 4.68
C GLN A 430 16.74 15.25 3.54
N LYS A 431 17.41 16.02 2.69
CA LYS A 431 18.34 15.53 1.67
C LYS A 431 19.68 15.25 2.33
N LYS A 432 20.21 14.05 2.10
CA LYS A 432 21.60 13.72 2.47
C LYS A 432 22.54 14.54 1.58
N ILE A 433 23.57 15.18 2.15
CA ILE A 433 24.53 15.99 1.39
C ILE A 433 25.97 15.66 1.80
N GLY A 434 26.91 15.87 0.87
CA GLY A 434 28.34 15.70 1.12
C GLY A 434 28.73 14.26 1.40
N LYS A 435 29.78 14.07 2.19
CA LYS A 435 30.31 12.74 2.52
C LYS A 435 29.35 11.95 3.40
N TRP A 436 29.12 10.70 3.04
CA TRP A 436 28.25 9.80 3.78
C TRP A 436 28.86 8.41 3.91
N VAL A 437 28.63 7.79 5.06
CA VAL A 437 28.90 6.37 5.32
C VAL A 437 27.58 5.70 5.69
N GLU A 438 27.05 4.90 4.77
CA GLU A 438 25.79 4.18 4.93
C GLU A 438 26.02 2.78 5.47
N LEU A 439 25.16 2.30 6.37
CA LEU A 439 25.11 0.88 6.68
C LEU A 439 24.38 0.15 5.57
N VAL A 440 24.86 -1.05 5.21
CA VAL A 440 24.15 -1.92 4.26
C VAL A 440 23.08 -2.73 5.00
N ASP A 441 22.00 -3.05 4.31
CA ASP A 441 20.94 -3.93 4.78
C ASP A 441 21.44 -5.22 5.43
N GLY A 442 20.83 -5.57 6.56
CA GLY A 442 21.24 -6.68 7.41
C GLY A 442 22.50 -6.41 8.23
N PHE A 443 22.92 -5.13 8.36
CA PHE A 443 24.05 -4.74 9.19
C PHE A 443 23.92 -5.37 10.58
N SER A 444 24.95 -6.09 10.99
CA SER A 444 24.94 -6.85 12.23
C SER A 444 26.35 -7.19 12.65
N TRP A 445 26.50 -7.79 13.83
CA TRP A 445 27.77 -8.30 14.32
C TRP A 445 28.52 -9.16 13.27
N GLY A 446 27.82 -10.06 12.57
CA GLY A 446 28.40 -10.92 11.53
C GLY A 446 28.48 -10.30 10.12
N LYS A 447 27.85 -9.13 9.92
CA LYS A 447 27.75 -8.43 8.62
C LYS A 447 27.97 -6.92 8.84
N GLN A 448 29.19 -6.50 9.18
CA GLN A 448 29.50 -5.07 9.32
C GLN A 448 29.99 -4.49 8.00
N ILE A 449 29.07 -4.19 7.09
CA ILE A 449 29.35 -3.62 5.77
C ILE A 449 28.83 -2.19 5.71
N THR A 450 29.63 -1.27 5.18
CA THR A 450 29.23 0.11 4.91
C THR A 450 29.47 0.49 3.45
N GLN A 451 28.75 1.50 2.98
CA GLN A 451 29.00 2.15 1.70
C GLN A 451 29.42 3.59 1.94
N ASN A 452 30.59 3.96 1.43
CA ASN A 452 31.19 5.25 1.68
C ASN A 452 31.23 6.03 0.36
N GLY A 453 30.61 7.20 0.32
CA GLY A 453 30.59 8.02 -0.88
C GLY A 453 30.10 9.43 -0.62
N GLN A 454 29.60 10.06 -1.67
CA GLN A 454 29.14 11.44 -1.62
C GLN A 454 27.75 11.62 -2.22
N TYR A 455 27.00 12.52 -1.61
CA TYR A 455 25.75 13.05 -2.10
C TYR A 455 25.93 14.47 -2.61
N ASN A 456 25.27 14.81 -3.72
CA ASN A 456 25.14 16.19 -4.18
C ASN A 456 24.08 16.96 -3.36
N MET A 457 23.92 18.26 -3.65
CA MET A 457 22.98 19.13 -2.94
C MET A 457 21.50 18.75 -3.16
N GLN A 458 21.22 17.98 -4.20
CA GLN A 458 19.89 17.46 -4.53
C GLN A 458 19.57 16.16 -3.77
N GLY A 459 20.53 15.57 -3.06
CA GLY A 459 20.34 14.31 -2.33
C GLY A 459 20.62 13.05 -3.17
N MET A 460 21.31 13.19 -4.31
CA MET A 460 21.64 12.08 -5.21
C MET A 460 23.07 11.59 -4.98
N LYS A 461 23.28 10.27 -5.01
CA LYS A 461 24.61 9.66 -4.95
C LYS A 461 25.40 10.03 -6.20
N ILE A 462 26.62 10.53 -6.02
CA ILE A 462 27.51 10.91 -7.12
C ILE A 462 28.92 10.37 -6.90
N GLY A 463 29.65 10.16 -8.01
CA GLY A 463 31.06 9.82 -7.99
C GLY A 463 31.38 8.46 -7.35
N ARG A 464 32.55 8.36 -6.71
CA ARG A 464 33.05 7.09 -6.14
C ARG A 464 32.29 6.70 -4.89
N TRP A 465 31.81 5.46 -4.88
CA TRP A 465 31.19 4.80 -3.74
C TRP A 465 31.91 3.48 -3.44
N ASP A 466 32.59 3.43 -2.30
CA ASP A 466 33.37 2.27 -1.86
C ASP A 466 32.57 1.42 -0.89
N ILE A 467 32.58 0.10 -1.10
CA ILE A 467 31.96 -0.86 -0.19
C ILE A 467 33.03 -1.35 0.78
N MET A 468 32.83 -1.09 2.06
CA MET A 468 33.77 -1.37 3.13
C MET A 468 33.24 -2.47 4.03
N TYR A 469 34.11 -3.37 4.47
CA TYR A 469 33.79 -4.41 5.44
C TYR A 469 34.71 -4.31 6.65
N CYS A 470 34.14 -4.47 7.84
CA CYS A 470 34.88 -4.62 9.08
C CYS A 470 34.51 -5.97 9.71
N ASN A 471 35.50 -6.66 10.25
CA ASN A 471 35.28 -7.70 11.25
C ASN A 471 35.68 -7.11 12.60
N ASP A 472 34.95 -7.40 13.68
CA ASP A 472 35.26 -6.90 15.02
C ASP A 472 36.70 -7.21 15.47
N ARG A 473 37.35 -8.21 14.87
CA ARG A 473 38.75 -8.57 15.13
C ARG A 473 39.78 -7.68 14.42
N TRP A 474 39.42 -7.02 13.32
CA TRP A 474 40.36 -6.26 12.47
C TRP A 474 40.56 -4.80 12.89
N LYS A 475 39.70 -4.29 13.78
CA LYS A 475 39.64 -2.88 14.23
C LYS A 475 39.46 -1.82 13.12
N ASN A 476 39.76 -2.12 11.85
CA ASN A 476 39.77 -1.22 10.70
C ASN A 476 38.91 -1.78 9.55
N TYR A 477 38.21 -0.88 8.85
CA TYR A 477 37.45 -1.19 7.64
C TYR A 477 38.37 -1.45 6.44
N LYS A 478 37.97 -2.37 5.58
CA LYS A 478 38.68 -2.73 4.33
C LYS A 478 37.74 -2.63 3.15
N GLN A 479 38.21 -2.05 2.06
CA GLN A 479 37.44 -2.00 0.82
C GLN A 479 37.34 -3.40 0.22
N ILE A 480 36.11 -3.83 -0.06
CA ILE A 480 35.79 -5.12 -0.67
C ILE A 480 34.97 -4.98 -1.96
N GLY A 481 34.53 -3.77 -2.28
CA GLY A 481 33.85 -3.49 -3.54
C GLY A 481 33.60 -1.99 -3.75
N GLY A 482 32.63 -1.69 -4.60
CA GLY A 482 32.26 -0.33 -4.98
C GLY A 482 32.43 -0.04 -6.46
N GLY A 483 32.17 1.22 -6.82
CA GLY A 483 32.23 1.70 -8.20
C GLY A 483 31.86 3.19 -8.30
N LEU A 484 31.46 3.63 -9.48
CA LEU A 484 31.12 5.02 -9.78
C LEU A 484 29.63 5.18 -10.04
N TYR A 485 29.03 6.18 -9.41
CA TYR A 485 27.77 6.76 -9.86
C TYR A 485 28.04 7.90 -10.82
N ASP A 486 27.10 8.15 -11.73
CA ASP A 486 27.12 9.34 -12.59
C ASP A 486 27.20 10.64 -11.76
N LEU A 487 27.71 11.70 -12.39
CA LEU A 487 27.80 13.02 -11.77
C LEU A 487 26.54 13.86 -11.99
N ASP A 488 25.72 13.48 -12.97
CA ASP A 488 24.49 14.19 -13.34
C ASP A 488 23.38 14.00 -12.29
N GLY A 489 23.58 13.08 -11.34
CA GLY A 489 22.67 12.80 -10.25
C GLY A 489 21.46 11.98 -10.69
N ASN A 490 21.61 11.09 -11.68
CA ASN A 490 20.54 10.19 -12.12
C ASN A 490 20.51 8.86 -11.34
N LEU A 491 21.39 8.70 -10.33
CA LEU A 491 21.59 7.47 -9.53
C LEU A 491 21.98 6.25 -10.37
N GLN A 492 22.56 6.45 -11.55
CA GLN A 492 22.99 5.36 -12.41
C GLN A 492 24.41 4.95 -12.06
N LYS A 493 24.60 3.65 -11.84
CA LYS A 493 25.93 3.05 -11.71
C LYS A 493 26.58 3.07 -13.10
N ILE A 494 27.83 3.52 -13.20
CA ILE A 494 28.58 3.57 -14.46
C ILE A 494 29.96 2.93 -14.31
N GLY A 495 30.50 2.44 -15.41
CA GLY A 495 31.84 1.85 -15.48
C GLY A 495 31.98 0.60 -14.63
N VAL A 496 33.21 0.35 -14.16
CA VAL A 496 33.54 -0.88 -13.41
C VAL A 496 32.96 -0.84 -12.00
N TRP A 497 32.26 -1.92 -11.65
CA TRP A 497 31.68 -2.14 -10.34
C TRP A 497 32.06 -3.50 -9.76
N VAL A 498 32.23 -3.52 -8.44
CA VAL A 498 32.28 -4.74 -7.64
C VAL A 498 31.12 -4.70 -6.64
N GLU A 499 30.16 -5.59 -6.85
CA GLU A 499 28.97 -5.76 -6.02
C GLU A 499 29.14 -6.93 -5.05
N LEU A 500 28.42 -6.89 -3.93
CA LEU A 500 28.37 -7.99 -2.99
C LEU A 500 27.12 -8.83 -3.23
N ASP A 501 27.24 -10.13 -2.97
CA ASP A 501 26.06 -10.99 -2.85
C ASP A 501 25.14 -10.53 -1.72
N GLU A 502 23.84 -10.69 -1.91
CA GLU A 502 22.82 -10.26 -0.93
C GLU A 502 23.07 -10.88 0.46
N GLY A 503 23.51 -12.14 0.47
CA GLY A 503 23.85 -12.87 1.68
C GLY A 503 25.29 -12.67 2.16
N PHE A 504 26.02 -11.66 1.67
CA PHE A 504 27.42 -11.44 2.05
C PHE A 504 27.55 -11.29 3.57
N ARG A 505 28.38 -12.14 4.18
CA ARG A 505 28.69 -12.16 5.62
C ARG A 505 30.03 -12.88 5.84
N TRP A 506 30.49 -12.91 7.08
CA TRP A 506 31.82 -13.45 7.40
C TRP A 506 32.10 -14.87 6.88
N ASP A 507 31.10 -15.77 6.80
CA ASP A 507 31.19 -17.16 6.28
C ASP A 507 30.68 -17.33 4.83
N LYS A 508 30.13 -16.28 4.21
CA LYS A 508 29.62 -16.27 2.83
C LYS A 508 30.10 -15.01 2.13
N GLN A 509 31.23 -15.09 1.44
CA GLN A 509 31.87 -13.93 0.82
C GLN A 509 31.90 -14.09 -0.69
N VAL A 510 30.82 -13.67 -1.35
CA VAL A 510 30.68 -13.73 -2.80
C VAL A 510 30.56 -12.31 -3.34
N THR A 511 31.33 -12.00 -4.38
CA THR A 511 31.32 -10.71 -5.06
C THR A 511 31.08 -10.90 -6.55
N TYR A 512 30.42 -9.93 -7.18
CA TYR A 512 30.19 -9.87 -8.61
C TYR A 512 30.90 -8.65 -9.18
N SER A 513 31.74 -8.84 -10.19
CA SER A 513 32.46 -7.72 -10.81
C SER A 513 32.21 -7.65 -12.30
N GLY A 514 31.95 -6.46 -12.82
CA GLY A 514 31.73 -6.21 -14.23
C GLY A 514 31.52 -4.74 -14.51
N GLU A 515 30.98 -4.43 -15.68
CA GLU A 515 30.82 -3.05 -16.15
C GLU A 515 29.36 -2.67 -16.34
N TYR A 516 29.06 -1.40 -16.04
CA TYR A 516 27.82 -0.72 -16.36
C TYR A 516 28.05 0.30 -17.47
N ASN A 517 27.10 0.39 -18.41
CA ASN A 517 27.08 1.47 -19.40
C ASN A 517 26.58 2.79 -18.79
N MET A 518 26.57 3.85 -19.61
CA MET A 518 26.13 5.19 -19.21
C MET A 518 24.64 5.29 -18.85
N GLN A 519 23.83 4.29 -19.17
CA GLN A 519 22.41 4.20 -18.83
C GLN A 519 22.16 3.36 -17.56
N GLY A 520 23.21 2.91 -16.86
CA GLY A 520 23.06 2.08 -15.66
C GLY A 520 22.77 0.61 -15.93
N MET A 521 22.99 0.12 -17.15
CA MET A 521 22.73 -1.26 -17.56
C MET A 521 24.03 -2.09 -17.50
N LYS A 522 23.95 -3.30 -16.94
CA LYS A 522 25.07 -4.27 -16.96
C LYS A 522 25.40 -4.68 -18.39
N ILE A 523 26.65 -4.54 -18.78
CA ILE A 523 27.16 -4.91 -20.10
C ILE A 523 28.39 -5.83 -19.99
N GLY A 524 28.68 -6.57 -21.05
CA GLY A 524 29.90 -7.34 -21.17
C GLY A 524 30.05 -8.44 -20.11
N ARG A 525 31.30 -8.78 -19.79
CA ARG A 525 31.62 -9.89 -18.88
C ARG A 525 31.39 -9.49 -17.42
N TRP A 526 30.65 -10.34 -16.71
CA TRP A 526 30.44 -10.26 -15.26
C TRP A 526 30.93 -11.55 -14.60
N ASP A 527 31.87 -11.39 -13.67
CA ASP A 527 32.52 -12.50 -12.97
C ASP A 527 31.99 -12.64 -11.54
N SER A 528 31.75 -13.89 -11.13
CA SER A 528 31.38 -14.24 -9.76
C SER A 528 32.59 -14.84 -9.05
N LYS A 529 33.02 -14.21 -7.94
CA LYS A 529 34.19 -14.61 -7.17
C LYS A 529 33.80 -14.94 -5.74
N GLN A 530 34.36 -16.02 -5.20
CA GLN A 530 34.25 -16.36 -3.78
C GLN A 530 35.59 -16.14 -3.09
N CYS A 531 35.54 -15.58 -1.89
CA CYS A 531 36.68 -15.52 -0.98
C CYS A 531 36.53 -16.57 0.14
N PRO A 532 37.62 -17.22 0.58
CA PRO A 532 37.61 -17.99 1.81
C PRO A 532 37.18 -17.12 3.00
N PRO A 533 36.50 -17.70 4.01
CA PRO A 533 36.14 -16.98 5.22
C PRO A 533 37.40 -16.48 5.92
N PHE A 534 37.39 -15.20 6.29
CA PHE A 534 38.55 -14.53 6.88
C PHE A 534 38.96 -15.17 8.22
N ARG A 535 40.02 -15.99 8.24
CA ARG A 535 40.64 -16.51 9.47
C ARG A 535 41.89 -15.70 9.83
N GLU A 536 42.13 -15.50 11.13
CA GLU A 536 43.10 -14.55 11.73
C GLU A 536 44.52 -14.55 11.15
N ASN A 537 45.01 -15.67 10.61
CA ASN A 537 46.42 -15.84 10.22
C ASN A 537 46.71 -15.64 8.73
N GLU A 538 45.72 -15.30 7.91
CA GLU A 538 45.88 -15.26 6.44
C GLU A 538 45.92 -13.83 5.86
N TYR A 539 46.20 -12.80 6.68
CA TYR A 539 46.32 -11.44 6.14
C TYR A 539 47.55 -11.25 5.24
N LYS A 540 48.66 -11.97 5.51
CA LYS A 540 49.78 -12.09 4.57
C LYS A 540 49.37 -12.76 3.26
N GLN A 541 48.35 -13.61 3.30
CA GLN A 541 47.78 -14.19 2.10
C GLN A 541 46.80 -13.24 1.40
N MET A 542 46.30 -12.14 1.97
CA MET A 542 45.34 -11.26 1.26
C MET A 542 45.95 -10.55 0.04
N GLN A 543 47.22 -10.11 0.13
CA GLN A 543 47.96 -9.59 -1.03
C GLN A 543 48.33 -10.68 -2.05
N ILE A 544 48.41 -11.93 -1.60
CA ILE A 544 48.69 -13.10 -2.43
C ILE A 544 47.38 -13.64 -3.07
N LEU A 545 46.24 -13.60 -2.36
CA LEU A 545 44.93 -14.16 -2.71
C LEU A 545 44.13 -13.25 -3.63
N LEU A 546 44.36 -11.93 -3.61
CA LEU A 546 43.92 -11.03 -4.70
C LEU A 546 44.46 -11.51 -6.07
N LYS A 547 45.57 -12.26 -6.07
CA LYS A 547 46.19 -12.91 -7.24
C LYS A 547 45.64 -14.33 -7.51
N TYR A 548 44.93 -14.96 -6.56
CA TYR A 548 44.45 -16.35 -6.61
C TYR A 548 42.93 -16.49 -6.39
N TYR A 549 42.12 -15.49 -6.76
CA TYR A 549 40.66 -15.64 -6.76
C TYR A 549 40.26 -16.88 -7.55
N LYS A 550 39.70 -17.91 -6.88
CA LYS A 550 39.03 -19.01 -7.57
C LYS A 550 37.76 -18.45 -8.21
N TYR A 551 37.85 -18.16 -9.51
CA TYR A 551 36.69 -17.90 -10.35
C TYR A 551 35.63 -18.95 -10.07
N SER A 552 34.51 -18.51 -9.50
CA SER A 552 33.44 -19.41 -9.04
C SER A 552 32.27 -19.42 -10.02
N GLY A 553 32.17 -18.40 -10.89
CA GLY A 553 31.26 -18.40 -12.01
C GLY A 553 31.23 -17.08 -12.78
N GLY A 554 30.10 -16.79 -13.42
CA GLY A 554 29.91 -15.59 -14.24
C GLY A 554 29.55 -15.90 -15.69
N GLY A 555 29.31 -14.85 -16.45
CA GLY A 555 28.88 -14.90 -17.85
C GLY A 555 28.86 -13.51 -18.47
N SER A 556 28.29 -13.38 -19.67
CA SER A 556 28.24 -12.09 -20.35
C SER A 556 26.80 -11.57 -20.46
N TYR A 557 26.65 -10.27 -20.32
CA TYR A 557 25.44 -9.53 -20.68
C TYR A 557 25.55 -8.98 -22.09
N ASP A 558 24.40 -8.70 -22.71
CA ASP A 558 24.35 -8.01 -24.01
C ASP A 558 25.03 -6.63 -23.97
N GLN A 559 25.45 -6.18 -25.15
CA GLN A 559 26.02 -4.83 -25.34
C GLN A 559 24.93 -3.79 -25.62
N ASP A 560 23.75 -4.24 -26.04
CA ASP A 560 22.61 -3.39 -26.41
C ASP A 560 21.94 -2.73 -25.19
N GLY A 561 22.42 -3.03 -23.97
CA GLY A 561 21.95 -2.42 -22.75
C GLY A 561 20.55 -2.87 -22.35
N ASN A 562 20.14 -4.10 -22.67
CA ASN A 562 18.87 -4.68 -22.19
C ASN A 562 19.07 -5.58 -20.95
N GLN A 563 20.30 -5.68 -20.43
CA GLN A 563 20.66 -6.55 -19.31
C GLN A 563 20.30 -8.04 -19.53
N LYS A 564 20.24 -8.50 -20.79
CA LYS A 564 20.00 -9.92 -21.07
C LYS A 564 21.30 -10.69 -20.90
N LYS A 565 21.25 -11.78 -20.13
CA LYS A 565 22.34 -12.76 -20.06
C LYS A 565 22.46 -13.46 -21.40
N ILE A 566 23.66 -13.58 -21.96
CA ILE A 566 23.92 -14.24 -23.24
C ILE A 566 25.09 -15.22 -23.15
N GLY A 567 25.08 -16.24 -24.00
CA GLY A 567 26.16 -17.21 -24.12
C GLY A 567 26.34 -18.06 -22.88
N LYS A 568 27.56 -18.55 -22.66
CA LYS A 568 27.87 -19.47 -21.55
C LYS A 568 27.86 -18.77 -20.19
N TRP A 569 27.19 -19.39 -19.24
CA TRP A 569 27.06 -18.92 -17.86
C TRP A 569 27.39 -20.03 -16.86
N VAL A 570 28.06 -19.63 -15.79
CA VAL A 570 28.25 -20.42 -14.58
C VAL A 570 27.51 -19.71 -13.44
N GLU A 571 26.38 -20.27 -13.02
CA GLU A 571 25.54 -19.72 -11.95
C GLU A 571 25.81 -20.42 -10.62
N LEU A 572 25.88 -19.63 -9.55
CA LEU A 572 26.05 -20.15 -8.19
C LEU A 572 24.68 -20.60 -7.65
N ILE A 573 24.65 -21.71 -6.89
CA ILE A 573 23.41 -22.12 -6.20
C ILE A 573 23.02 -21.09 -5.13
N GLU A 574 21.73 -21.04 -4.79
CA GLU A 574 21.29 -20.32 -3.62
C GLU A 574 21.99 -20.82 -2.34
N GLY A 575 22.49 -19.88 -1.54
CA GLY A 575 23.27 -20.20 -0.34
C GLY A 575 24.67 -20.75 -0.62
N PHE A 576 25.24 -20.50 -1.80
CA PHE A 576 26.63 -20.79 -2.14
C PHE A 576 27.57 -20.20 -1.07
N LYS A 577 28.42 -21.04 -0.46
CA LYS A 577 29.36 -20.65 0.60
C LYS A 577 30.58 -21.57 0.55
N TRP A 578 31.60 -21.26 1.35
CA TRP A 578 32.92 -21.89 1.23
C TRP A 578 32.88 -23.42 1.28
N ASP A 579 32.03 -23.99 2.13
CA ASP A 579 31.83 -25.43 2.31
C ASP A 579 30.69 -26.01 1.43
N LYS A 580 30.07 -25.20 0.58
CA LYS A 580 28.96 -25.59 -0.29
C LYS A 580 29.10 -24.94 -1.67
N GLN A 581 30.01 -25.49 -2.48
CA GLN A 581 30.42 -24.92 -3.76
C GLN A 581 29.73 -25.59 -4.97
N VAL A 582 28.39 -25.52 -5.02
CA VAL A 582 27.60 -26.07 -6.14
C VAL A 582 27.34 -24.98 -7.18
N THR A 583 27.59 -25.27 -8.46
CA THR A 583 27.29 -24.38 -9.58
C THR A 583 26.46 -25.06 -10.66
N TYR A 584 25.82 -24.26 -11.49
CA TYR A 584 25.14 -24.70 -12.70
C TYR A 584 25.81 -24.08 -13.92
N ILE A 585 26.19 -24.92 -14.88
CA ILE A 585 26.83 -24.50 -16.12
C ILE A 585 25.86 -24.73 -17.26
N GLY A 586 25.59 -23.67 -18.03
CA GLY A 586 24.69 -23.74 -19.17
C GLY A 586 24.84 -22.52 -20.08
N GLU A 587 23.87 -22.34 -20.97
CA GLU A 587 23.91 -21.30 -21.99
C GLU A 587 22.60 -20.52 -22.04
N TYR A 588 22.71 -19.23 -22.37
CA TYR A 588 21.61 -18.34 -22.65
C TYR A 588 21.60 -17.96 -24.13
N ASN A 589 20.41 -17.89 -24.74
CA ASN A 589 20.26 -17.34 -26.09
C ASN A 589 20.27 -15.80 -26.09
N MET A 590 20.22 -15.20 -27.29
CA MET A 590 20.23 -13.73 -27.47
C MET A 590 19.02 -13.02 -26.86
N GLN A 591 17.93 -13.74 -26.58
CA GLN A 591 16.74 -13.20 -25.92
C GLN A 591 16.84 -13.26 -24.38
N GLY A 592 17.93 -13.79 -23.82
CA GLY A 592 18.10 -13.94 -22.36
C GLY A 592 17.42 -15.17 -21.77
N MET A 593 17.02 -16.14 -22.60
CA MET A 593 16.38 -17.39 -22.15
C MET A 593 17.41 -18.51 -22.00
N LYS A 594 17.28 -19.29 -20.91
CA LYS A 594 18.10 -20.49 -20.70
C LYS A 594 17.81 -21.51 -21.80
N ILE A 595 18.86 -22.03 -22.43
CA ILE A 595 18.77 -23.06 -23.46
C ILE A 595 19.64 -24.26 -23.12
N GLY A 596 19.30 -25.42 -23.68
CA GLY A 596 20.03 -26.67 -23.50
C GLY A 596 19.98 -27.22 -22.07
N ASN A 597 20.83 -28.22 -21.81
CA ASN A 597 20.90 -28.89 -20.51
C ASN A 597 21.87 -28.17 -19.57
N TRP A 598 21.35 -27.66 -18.45
CA TRP A 598 22.15 -27.04 -17.41
C TRP A 598 22.75 -28.10 -16.48
N LYS A 599 24.08 -28.23 -16.50
CA LYS A 599 24.80 -29.25 -15.72
C LYS A 599 25.11 -28.73 -14.32
N ARG A 600 24.67 -29.47 -13.30
CA ARG A 600 25.05 -29.23 -11.91
C ARG A 600 26.47 -29.76 -11.67
N THR A 601 27.35 -28.90 -11.15
CA THR A 601 28.76 -29.23 -10.87
C THR A 601 29.11 -28.87 -9.43
N ASN A 602 29.97 -29.67 -8.78
CA ASN A 602 30.58 -29.31 -7.51
C ASN A 602 32.00 -28.79 -7.79
N LEU A 603 32.30 -27.57 -7.40
CA LEU A 603 33.65 -27.00 -7.40
C LEU A 603 34.39 -27.56 -6.17
N LYS A 604 34.70 -28.86 -6.12
CA LYS A 604 35.60 -29.39 -5.09
C LYS A 604 37.05 -29.11 -5.45
#